data_AF-A0A535I8L9-F1
#
_entry.id   AF-A0A535I8L9-F1
#
_cell.length_a   1.000
_cell.length_b   1.000
_cell.length_c   1.000
_cell.angle_alpha   90.00
_cell.angle_beta   90.00
_cell.angle_gamma   90.00
#
_symmetry.space_group_name_H-M   'P 1'
#
loop_
_entity.id
_entity.type
_entity.pdbx_description
1 polymer ?
#
loop_
_entity_poly.entity_id
_entity_poly.type
_entity_poly.pdbx_seq_one_letter_code
_entity_poly.pdbx_strand_id
1 'polypeptide(L)'
;MTWRDLIAVVGGFAAGFLSGVLGIGGGLLFVPTLTVGFNASQSVAQGTSLIAIVPTAIVGGYTHLREGNVILEAALWMGGGGVVGGIIGALVAVEIPGPLLARVWGAFLVLSAYRLAVQALRRPTAKKT
;
A
#
# COMPACT_ATOMS: atom_id res chain seq x y z
N MET A 1 -10.05 -25.10 -8.23
CA MET A 1 -9.88 -23.70 -8.66
C MET A 1 -11.13 -23.28 -9.40
N THR A 2 -11.92 -22.42 -8.79
CA THR A 2 -13.10 -21.82 -9.41
C THR A 2 -12.69 -20.64 -10.30
N TRP A 3 -13.54 -20.22 -11.24
CA TRP A 3 -13.30 -19.04 -12.10
C TRP A 3 -13.02 -17.76 -11.30
N ARG A 4 -13.58 -17.65 -10.09
CA ARG A 4 -13.34 -16.53 -9.16
C ARG A 4 -11.90 -16.50 -8.65
N ASP A 5 -11.31 -17.66 -8.40
CA ASP A 5 -9.93 -17.77 -7.91
C ASP A 5 -8.93 -17.29 -8.98
N LEU A 6 -9.20 -17.61 -10.25
CA LEU A 6 -8.39 -17.13 -11.38
C LEU A 6 -8.42 -15.60 -11.50
N ILE A 7 -9.60 -14.99 -11.38
CA ILE A 7 -9.75 -13.52 -11.39
C ILE A 7 -8.98 -12.89 -10.22
N ALA A 8 -9.05 -13.51 -9.03
CA ALA A 8 -8.31 -13.02 -7.85
C ALA A 8 -6.80 -13.06 -8.05
N VAL A 9 -6.26 -14.16 -8.61
CA VAL A 9 -4.82 -14.30 -8.89
C VAL A 9 -4.35 -13.29 -9.92
N VAL A 10 -5.06 -13.16 -11.05
CA VAL A 10 -4.70 -12.20 -12.10
C VAL A 10 -4.82 -10.76 -11.60
N GLY A 11 -5.91 -10.44 -10.88
CA GLY A 11 -6.11 -9.12 -10.29
C GLY A 11 -5.05 -8.77 -9.25
N GLY A 12 -4.67 -9.73 -8.39
CA GLY A 12 -3.59 -9.57 -7.42
C GLY A 12 -2.23 -9.33 -8.08
N PHE A 13 -1.93 -10.07 -9.16
CA PHE A 13 -0.69 -9.87 -9.92
C PHE A 13 -0.65 -8.49 -10.59
N ALA A 14 -1.74 -8.08 -11.26
CA ALA A 14 -1.83 -6.78 -11.90
C ALA A 14 -1.71 -5.63 -10.88
N ALA A 15 -2.40 -5.73 -9.74
CA ALA A 15 -2.33 -4.76 -8.66
C ALA A 15 -0.91 -4.67 -8.07
N GLY A 16 -0.23 -5.81 -7.89
CA GLY A 16 1.16 -5.86 -7.42
C GLY A 16 2.14 -5.23 -8.40
N PHE A 17 2.00 -5.53 -9.70
CA PHE A 17 2.80 -4.94 -10.76
C PHE A 17 2.63 -3.41 -10.82
N LEU A 18 1.39 -2.92 -10.87
CA LEU A 18 1.08 -1.49 -10.90
C LEU A 18 1.58 -0.79 -9.64
N SER A 19 1.38 -1.39 -8.47
CA SER A 19 1.90 -0.87 -7.21
C SER A 19 3.42 -0.74 -7.22
N GLY A 20 4.14 -1.76 -7.71
CA GLY A 20 5.60 -1.76 -7.80
C GLY A 20 6.12 -0.67 -8.74
N VAL A 21 5.52 -0.52 -9.93
CA VAL A 21 5.89 0.51 -10.90
C VAL A 21 5.61 1.91 -10.37
N LEU A 22 4.47 2.11 -9.69
CA LEU A 22 4.08 3.42 -9.18
C LEU A 22 4.78 3.77 -7.85
N GLY A 23 5.41 2.79 -7.17
CA GLY A 23 6.10 3.01 -5.90
C GLY A 23 5.20 3.38 -4.71
N ILE A 24 3.88 3.18 -4.82
CA ILE A 24 2.89 3.65 -3.82
C ILE A 24 2.75 2.66 -2.65
N GLY A 25 3.40 1.50 -2.71
CA GLY A 25 3.38 0.52 -1.61
C GLY A 25 2.03 -0.17 -1.43
N GLY A 26 1.30 -0.45 -2.51
CA GLY A 26 0.24 -1.47 -2.60
C GLY A 26 -1.10 -1.15 -1.95
N GLY A 27 -1.11 -0.62 -0.72
CA GLY A 27 -2.33 -0.49 0.09
C GLY A 27 -3.42 0.35 -0.58
N LEU A 28 -3.03 1.38 -1.33
CA LEU A 28 -3.95 2.25 -2.08
C LEU A 28 -4.72 1.49 -3.19
N LEU A 29 -4.13 0.44 -3.76
CA LEU A 29 -4.71 -0.36 -4.84
C LEU A 29 -5.33 -1.66 -4.33
N PHE A 30 -4.65 -2.37 -3.43
CA PHE A 30 -5.08 -3.67 -2.92
C PHE A 30 -6.33 -3.58 -2.06
N VAL A 31 -6.42 -2.60 -1.15
CA VAL A 31 -7.57 -2.49 -0.24
C VAL A 31 -8.87 -2.26 -1.00
N PRO A 32 -9.01 -1.25 -1.89
CA PRO A 32 -10.23 -1.06 -2.67
C PRO A 32 -10.57 -2.25 -3.58
N THR A 33 -9.56 -2.88 -4.17
CA THR A 33 -9.76 -4.07 -5.02
C THR A 33 -10.38 -5.22 -4.21
N LEU A 34 -9.88 -5.48 -3.01
CA LEU A 34 -10.40 -6.54 -2.15
C LEU A 34 -11.77 -6.20 -1.56
N THR A 35 -11.99 -4.95 -1.14
CA THR A 35 -13.25 -4.54 -0.50
C THR A 35 -14.39 -4.36 -1.51
N VAL A 36 -14.13 -3.70 -2.64
CA VAL A 36 -15.15 -3.41 -3.65
C VAL A 36 -15.26 -4.53 -4.68
N GLY A 37 -14.12 -5.07 -5.13
CA GLY A 37 -14.09 -6.11 -6.17
C GLY A 37 -14.42 -7.51 -5.65
N PHE A 38 -13.94 -7.85 -4.44
CA PHE A 38 -14.12 -9.19 -3.85
C PHE A 38 -15.03 -9.20 -2.61
N ASN A 39 -15.60 -8.05 -2.22
CA ASN A 39 -16.49 -7.91 -1.08
C ASN A 39 -15.89 -8.43 0.24
N ALA A 40 -14.56 -8.34 0.37
CA ALA A 40 -13.85 -8.73 1.59
C ALA A 40 -14.14 -7.73 2.71
N SER A 41 -14.18 -8.21 3.96
CA SER A 41 -14.30 -7.33 5.12
C SER A 41 -13.09 -6.38 5.21
N GLN A 42 -13.31 -5.18 5.73
CA GLN A 42 -12.30 -4.12 5.77
C GLN A 42 -11.00 -4.58 6.45
N SER A 43 -11.11 -5.29 7.58
CA SER A 43 -9.96 -5.80 8.34
C SER A 43 -9.18 -6.85 7.56
N VAL A 44 -9.87 -7.75 6.85
CA VAL A 44 -9.24 -8.79 6.01
C VAL A 44 -8.54 -8.12 4.82
N ALA A 45 -9.20 -7.20 4.12
CA ALA A 45 -8.61 -6.51 2.99
C ALA A 45 -7.34 -5.74 3.36
N GLN A 46 -7.33 -5.04 4.49
CA GLN A 46 -6.17 -4.31 4.99
C GLN A 46 -5.03 -5.26 5.37
N GLY A 47 -5.31 -6.32 6.14
CA GLY A 47 -4.32 -7.31 6.54
C GLY A 47 -3.70 -8.03 5.33
N THR A 48 -4.52 -8.47 4.37
CA THR A 48 -4.05 -9.09 3.13
C THR A 48 -3.19 -8.14 2.32
N SER A 49 -3.55 -6.85 2.23
CA SER A 49 -2.74 -5.86 1.51
C SER A 49 -1.35 -5.68 2.13
N LEU A 50 -1.25 -5.67 3.47
CA LEU A 50 0.03 -5.57 4.17
C LEU A 50 0.96 -6.74 3.84
N ILE A 51 0.42 -7.96 3.85
CA ILE A 51 1.18 -9.16 3.49
C ILE A 51 1.61 -9.10 2.02
N ALA A 52 0.72 -8.67 1.12
CA ALA A 52 1.00 -8.57 -0.31
C ALA A 52 2.13 -7.58 -0.65
N ILE A 53 2.37 -6.58 0.22
CA ILE A 53 3.44 -5.59 0.03
C ILE A 53 4.82 -6.17 0.38
N VAL A 54 4.92 -7.14 1.29
CA VAL A 54 6.19 -7.66 1.81
C VAL A 54 7.16 -8.09 0.70
N PRO A 55 6.76 -8.91 -0.30
CA PRO A 55 7.67 -9.32 -1.37
C PRO A 55 8.18 -8.13 -2.19
N THR A 56 7.31 -7.17 -2.49
CA THR A 56 7.68 -5.97 -3.26
C THR A 56 8.65 -5.08 -2.48
N ALA A 57 8.46 -4.96 -1.16
CA ALA A 57 9.35 -4.20 -0.29
C ALA A 57 10.73 -4.87 -0.16
N ILE A 58 10.78 -6.21 -0.07
CA ILE A 58 12.03 -6.97 -0.03
C ILE A 58 12.81 -6.76 -1.33
N VAL A 59 12.16 -6.95 -2.48
CA VAL A 59 12.81 -6.79 -3.79
C VAL A 59 13.27 -5.34 -3.98
N GLY A 60 12.40 -4.36 -3.71
CA GLY A 60 12.73 -2.94 -3.84
C GLY A 60 13.88 -2.52 -2.93
N GLY A 61 13.85 -2.93 -1.66
CA GLY A 61 14.91 -2.66 -0.70
C GLY A 61 16.24 -3.32 -1.07
N TYR A 62 16.20 -4.57 -1.53
CA TYR A 62 17.39 -5.28 -1.98
C TYR A 62 18.04 -4.64 -3.20
N THR A 63 17.23 -4.23 -4.18
CA THR A 63 17.72 -3.54 -5.39
C THR A 63 18.38 -2.20 -5.02
N HIS A 64 17.74 -1.37 -4.20
CA HIS A 64 18.32 -0.10 -3.76
C HIS A 64 19.59 -0.29 -2.92
N LEU A 65 19.64 -1.34 -2.10
CA LEU A 65 20.84 -1.68 -1.32
C LEU A 65 22.00 -2.06 -2.23
N ARG A 66 21.75 -2.86 -3.28
CA ARG A 66 22.77 -3.22 -4.29
C ARG A 66 23.28 -2.03 -5.08
N GLU A 67 22.43 -1.04 -5.34
CA GLU A 67 22.81 0.17 -6.07
C GLU A 67 23.56 1.19 -5.20
N GLY A 68 23.73 0.94 -3.89
CA GLY A 68 24.39 1.87 -2.97
C GLY A 68 23.56 3.10 -2.61
N ASN A 69 22.25 3.09 -2.92
CA ASN A 69 21.34 4.21 -2.73
C ASN A 69 20.69 4.25 -1.34
N VAL A 70 21.18 3.45 -0.38
CA VAL A 70 20.55 3.26 0.94
C VAL A 70 21.43 3.79 2.06
N ILE A 71 20.91 4.76 2.81
CA ILE A 71 21.47 5.19 4.09
C ILE A 71 20.97 4.19 5.14
N LEU A 72 21.83 3.24 5.54
CA LEU A 72 21.43 2.10 6.37
C LEU A 72 20.89 2.52 7.74
N GLU A 73 21.45 3.57 8.35
CA GLU A 73 20.97 4.10 9.62
C GLU A 73 19.53 4.61 9.53
N ALA A 74 19.22 5.44 8.52
CA ALA A 74 17.86 5.92 8.29
C ALA A 74 16.90 4.76 7.96
N ALA A 75 17.35 3.78 7.17
CA ALA A 75 16.55 2.60 6.84
C ALA A 75 16.21 1.77 8.08
N LEU A 76 17.14 1.61 9.02
CA LEU A 76 16.91 0.88 10.26
C LEU A 76 15.96 1.62 11.21
N TRP A 77 16.13 2.93 11.38
CA TRP A 77 15.23 3.73 12.21
C TRP A 77 13.81 3.78 11.65
N MET A 78 13.69 4.05 10.34
CA MET A 78 12.40 4.07 9.66
C MET A 78 11.74 2.69 9.60
N GLY A 79 12.52 1.66 9.29
CA GLY A 79 12.05 0.28 9.22
C GLY A 79 11.61 -0.23 10.58
N GLY A 80 12.45 -0.05 11.61
CA GLY A 80 12.13 -0.43 12.99
C GLY A 80 10.91 0.31 13.52
N GLY A 81 10.84 1.63 13.34
CA GLY A 81 9.67 2.42 13.70
C GLY A 81 8.41 1.99 12.95
N GLY A 82 8.53 1.67 11.66
CA GLY A 82 7.45 1.13 10.84
C GLY A 82 6.94 -0.23 11.32
N VAL A 83 7.82 -1.14 11.72
CA VAL A 83 7.44 -2.44 12.28
C VAL A 83 6.69 -2.25 13.61
N VAL A 84 7.25 -1.47 14.53
CA VAL A 84 6.62 -1.22 15.84
C VAL A 84 5.28 -0.52 15.67
N GLY A 85 5.23 0.55 14.87
CA GLY A 85 3.99 1.27 14.58
C GLY A 85 2.95 0.42 13.85
N GLY A 86 3.38 -0.44 12.93
CA GLY A 86 2.52 -1.37 12.22
C GLY A 86 1.89 -2.41 13.14
N ILE A 87 2.67 -2.99 14.05
CA ILE A 87 2.15 -3.93 15.06
C ILE A 87 1.15 -3.24 15.99
N ILE A 88 1.51 -2.09 16.55
CA ILE A 88 0.61 -1.33 17.44
C ILE A 88 -0.67 -0.93 16.70
N GLY A 89 -0.54 -0.43 15.47
CA GLY A 89 -1.67 -0.07 14.63
C GLY A 89 -2.58 -1.25 14.31
N ALA A 90 -2.00 -2.43 14.03
CA ALA A 90 -2.77 -3.65 13.78
C ALA A 90 -3.55 -4.09 15.02
N LEU A 91 -2.92 -4.07 16.20
CA LEU A 91 -3.57 -4.42 17.47
C LEU A 91 -4.76 -3.49 17.76
N VAL A 92 -4.59 -2.19 17.52
CA VAL A 92 -5.69 -1.22 17.67
C VAL A 92 -6.78 -1.44 16.61
N ALA A 93 -6.40 -1.75 15.37
CA ALA A 93 -7.35 -1.92 14.26
C ALA A 93 -8.28 -3.13 14.45
N VAL A 94 -7.83 -4.20 15.12
CA VAL A 94 -8.66 -5.38 15.40
C VAL A 94 -9.83 -5.06 16.34
N GLU A 95 -9.63 -4.12 17.27
CA GLU A 95 -10.65 -3.69 18.24
C GLU A 95 -11.66 -2.67 17.65
N ILE A 96 -11.37 -2.12 16.47
CA ILE A 96 -12.20 -1.08 15.84
C ILE A 96 -13.34 -1.71 15.02
N PRO A 97 -14.59 -1.25 15.17
CA PRO A 97 -15.70 -1.71 14.32
C PRO A 97 -15.44 -1.46 12.83
N GLY A 98 -15.72 -2.47 11.99
CA GLY A 98 -15.51 -2.43 10.54
C GLY A 98 -16.02 -1.15 9.84
N PRO A 99 -17.22 -0.62 10.15
CA PRO A 99 -17.70 0.62 9.55
C PRO A 99 -16.85 1.85 9.89
N LEU A 100 -16.30 1.92 11.11
CA LEU A 100 -15.41 3.00 11.53
C LEU A 100 -14.07 2.87 10.82
N LEU A 101 -13.53 1.64 10.72
CA LEU A 101 -12.29 1.36 9.98
C LEU A 101 -12.42 1.74 8.49
N ALA A 102 -13.58 1.49 7.88
CA ALA A 102 -13.88 1.89 6.52
C ALA A 102 -13.96 3.42 6.35
N ARG A 103 -14.57 4.14 7.30
CA ARG A 103 -14.62 5.61 7.29
C ARG A 103 -13.24 6.24 7.42
N VAL A 104 -12.42 5.75 8.35
CA VAL A 104 -11.04 6.22 8.54
C VAL A 104 -10.21 5.97 7.29
N TRP A 105 -10.33 4.77 6.70
CA TRP A 105 -9.68 4.44 5.44
C TRP A 105 -10.15 5.34 4.28
N GLY A 106 -11.46 5.58 4.17
CA GLY A 106 -12.03 6.48 3.18
C GLY A 106 -11.51 7.91 3.31
N ALA A 107 -11.44 8.44 4.54
CA ALA A 107 -10.86 9.75 4.81
C ALA A 107 -9.37 9.82 4.41
N PHE A 108 -8.60 8.76 4.70
CA PHE A 108 -7.21 8.63 4.27
C PHE A 108 -7.06 8.64 2.74
N LEU A 109 -7.94 7.94 2.00
CA LEU A 109 -7.95 7.94 0.55
C LEU A 109 -8.26 9.33 -0.02
N VAL A 110 -9.25 10.04 0.53
CA VAL A 110 -9.59 11.41 0.11
C VAL A 110 -8.42 12.37 0.36
N LEU A 111 -7.78 12.28 1.54
CA LEU A 111 -6.61 13.08 1.86
C LEU A 111 -5.44 12.80 0.91
N SER A 112 -5.20 11.51 0.59
CA SER A 112 -4.15 11.10 -0.35
C SER A 112 -4.43 11.63 -1.75
N ALA A 113 -5.66 11.48 -2.24
CA ALA A 113 -6.09 12.01 -3.52
C ALA A 113 -5.92 13.54 -3.59
N TYR A 114 -6.33 14.26 -2.54
CA TYR A 114 -6.13 15.70 -2.45
C TYR A 114 -4.64 16.08 -2.49
N ARG A 115 -3.79 15.43 -1.70
CA ARG A 115 -2.34 15.70 -1.70
C ARG A 115 -1.71 15.44 -3.07
N LEU A 116 -2.10 14.35 -3.74
CA LEU A 116 -1.63 14.04 -5.08
C LEU A 116 -2.12 15.07 -6.11
N ALA A 117 -3.38 15.49 -6.04
CA ALA A 117 -3.94 16.52 -6.92
C ALA A 117 -3.23 17.87 -6.74
N VAL A 118 -2.98 18.29 -5.50
CA VAL A 118 -2.23 19.51 -5.21
C VAL A 118 -0.79 19.40 -5.73
N GLN A 119 -0.11 18.27 -5.55
CA GLN A 119 1.23 18.06 -6.12
C GLN A 119 1.23 18.08 -7.65
N ALA A 120 0.22 17.48 -8.29
CA ALA A 120 0.08 17.47 -9.74
C ALA A 120 -0.14 18.90 -10.29
N LEU A 121 -0.95 19.71 -9.61
CA LEU A 121 -1.21 21.10 -9.99
C LEU A 121 -0.05 22.05 -9.67
N ARG A 122 0.76 21.74 -8.65
CA ARG A 122 1.92 22.55 -8.25
C ARG A 122 3.18 22.29 -9.06
N ARG A 123 3.30 21.15 -9.75
CA ARG A 123 4.44 20.91 -10.65
C ARG A 123 4.29 21.84 -11.86
N PRO A 124 5.14 22.88 -12.03
CA PRO A 124 5.27 23.49 -13.33
C PRO A 124 5.87 22.42 -14.22
N THR A 125 5.22 22.07 -15.31
CA THR A 125 5.74 21.20 -16.36
C THR A 125 7.20 21.58 -16.64
N ALA A 126 8.15 20.84 -16.06
CA ALA A 126 9.56 21.09 -16.26
C ALA A 126 9.84 20.84 -17.74
N LYS A 127 10.31 21.89 -18.39
CA LYS A 127 10.62 22.05 -19.80
C LYS A 127 11.35 20.81 -20.33
N LYS A 128 10.79 20.20 -21.39
CA LYS A 128 11.46 19.19 -22.21
C LYS A 128 12.57 19.92 -23.00
N THR A 129 13.83 19.72 -22.64
CA THR A 129 15.01 20.00 -23.46
C THR A 129 15.90 18.78 -23.43
#